data_AF-A0A8T6T2B6-F1
#
_entry.id   AF-A0A8T6T2B6-F1
#
_cell.length_a   1.000
_cell.length_b   1.000
_cell.length_c   1.000
_cell.angle_alpha   90.00
_cell.angle_beta   90.00
_cell.angle_gamma   90.00
#
_symmetry.space_group_name_H-M   'P 1'
#
loop_
_entity.id
_entity.type
_entity.pdbx_description
1 polymer ?
#
loop_
_entity_poly.entity_id
_entity_poly.type
_entity_poly.pdbx_seq_one_letter_code
_entity_poly.pdbx_strand_id
1 'polypeptide(L)' 'MRTSQKEAEKLIKALMEHERITESLAFKIVEIWPTHEDDVKAIFAKERFTLKDDEIKDIIQKVADHEKTTKK' A
#
# COMPACT_ATOMS: atom_id res chain seq x y z
N MET A 1 -6.36 -8.38 -15.99
CA MET A 1 -6.20 -7.27 -15.03
C MET A 1 -6.00 -7.90 -13.67
N ARG A 2 -4.84 -7.70 -13.01
CA ARG A 2 -4.38 -8.49 -11.85
C ARG A 2 -5.16 -8.22 -10.55
N THR A 3 -6.03 -7.22 -10.55
CA THR A 3 -6.84 -6.80 -9.40
C THR A 3 -8.22 -6.36 -9.89
N SER A 4 -9.27 -6.73 -9.16
CA SER A 4 -10.59 -6.13 -9.37
C SER A 4 -10.51 -4.67 -8.90
N GLN A 5 -11.06 -3.74 -9.68
CA GLN A 5 -11.12 -2.31 -9.32
C GLN A 5 -11.62 -2.08 -7.89
N LYS A 6 -12.52 -2.94 -7.41
CA LYS A 6 -13.05 -2.91 -6.04
C LYS A 6 -12.00 -3.17 -4.96
N GLU A 7 -11.03 -4.05 -5.20
CA GLU A 7 -9.98 -4.36 -4.21
C GLU A 7 -8.94 -3.24 -4.17
N ALA A 8 -8.59 -2.67 -5.33
CA ALA A 8 -7.75 -1.49 -5.41
C ALA A 8 -8.39 -0.32 -4.64
N GLU A 9 -9.67 -0.05 -4.84
CA GLU A 9 -10.41 1.01 -4.12
C GLU A 9 -10.47 0.77 -2.60
N LYS A 10 -10.63 -0.49 -2.15
CA LYS A 10 -10.60 -0.84 -0.72
C LYS A 10 -9.22 -0.61 -0.11
N LEU A 11 -8.16 -1.04 -0.80
CA LEU A 11 -6.78 -0.82 -0.36
C LEU A 11 -6.47 0.69 -0.28
N ILE A 12 -6.86 1.47 -1.28
CA ILE A 12 -6.71 2.94 -1.24
C ILE A 12 -7.42 3.52 -0.03
N LYS A 13 -8.67 3.12 0.24
CA LYS A 13 -9.41 3.60 1.42
C LYS A 13 -8.70 3.24 2.73
N ALA A 14 -8.25 2.00 2.88
CA ALA A 14 -7.54 1.53 4.07
C ALA A 14 -6.17 2.19 4.27
N LEU A 15 -5.53 2.63 3.19
CA LEU A 15 -4.29 3.40 3.23
C LEU A 15 -4.56 4.88 3.57
N MET A 16 -5.62 5.47 3.00
CA MET A 16 -6.05 6.85 3.25
C MET A 16 -6.54 7.10 4.69
N GLU A 17 -6.83 6.05 5.46
CA GLU A 17 -7.10 6.17 6.91
C GLU A 17 -5.85 6.60 7.70
N HIS A 18 -4.65 6.41 7.15
CA HIS A 18 -3.42 6.89 7.78
C HIS A 18 -3.17 8.35 7.40
N GLU A 19 -3.08 9.25 8.38
CA GLU A 19 -2.78 10.67 8.15
C GLU A 19 -1.46 10.92 7.39
N ARG A 20 -0.53 9.96 7.44
CA ARG A 20 0.76 10.05 6.74
C ARG A 20 0.71 9.62 5.28
N ILE A 21 -0.38 8.96 4.85
CA ILE A 21 -0.51 8.47 3.48
C ILE A 21 -1.42 9.43 2.72
N THR A 22 -0.83 10.10 1.73
CA THR A 22 -1.58 10.93 0.79
C THR A 22 -2.18 10.06 -0.30
N GLU A 23 -3.17 10.61 -1.00
CA GLU A 23 -3.80 9.95 -2.14
C GLU A 23 -2.77 9.51 -3.19
N SER A 24 -1.79 10.36 -3.49
CA SER A 24 -0.70 10.03 -4.42
C SER A 24 0.15 8.84 -3.96
N LEU A 25 0.38 8.68 -2.66
CA LEU A 25 1.09 7.52 -2.11
C LEU A 25 0.22 6.26 -2.16
N ALA A 26 -1.06 6.38 -1.80
CA ALA A 26 -2.00 5.27 -1.88
C ALA A 26 -2.09 4.72 -3.31
N PHE A 27 -2.21 5.59 -4.32
CA PHE A 27 -2.19 5.18 -5.73
C PHE A 27 -0.89 4.46 -6.11
N LYS A 28 0.28 4.98 -5.71
CA LYS A 28 1.57 4.31 -5.97
C LYS A 28 1.65 2.93 -5.31
N ILE A 29 1.19 2.79 -4.07
CA ILE A 29 1.17 1.50 -3.36
C ILE A 29 0.29 0.49 -4.11
N VAL A 30 -0.88 0.92 -4.55
CA VAL A 30 -1.84 0.08 -5.30
C VAL A 30 -1.40 -0.19 -6.74
N GLU A 31 -0.51 0.62 -7.30
CA GLU A 31 0.12 0.36 -8.60
C GLU A 31 1.27 -0.64 -8.48
N ILE A 32 2.10 -0.50 -7.45
CA ILE A 32 3.35 -1.28 -7.27
C ILE A 32 3.09 -2.61 -6.56
N TRP A 33 2.09 -2.67 -5.67
CA TRP A 33 1.81 -3.83 -4.83
C TRP A 33 3.06 -4.31 -4.06
N PRO A 34 3.57 -3.47 -3.14
CA PRO A 34 4.80 -3.78 -2.43
C PRO A 34 4.64 -5.06 -1.62
N THR A 35 5.58 -5.98 -1.80
CA THR A 35 5.63 -7.25 -1.05
C THR A 35 6.75 -7.25 -0.03
N HIS A 36 7.71 -6.35 -0.20
CA HIS A 36 8.87 -6.20 0.67
C HIS A 36 9.00 -4.76 1.20
N GLU A 37 9.71 -4.61 2.31
CA GLU A 37 9.96 -3.30 2.93
C GLU A 37 10.70 -2.34 1.98
N ASP A 38 11.57 -2.87 1.12
CA ASP A 38 12.32 -2.08 0.15
C ASP A 38 11.42 -1.45 -0.91
N ASP A 39 10.34 -2.12 -1.31
CA ASP A 39 9.34 -1.58 -2.24
C ASP A 39 8.61 -0.39 -1.61
N VAL A 40 8.19 -0.55 -0.34
CA VAL A 40 7.58 0.54 0.43
C VAL A 40 8.57 1.68 0.57
N LYS A 41 9.82 1.42 0.99
CA LYS A 41 10.85 2.46 1.10
C LYS A 41 11.09 3.17 -0.24
N ALA A 42 11.05 2.47 -1.37
CA ALA A 42 11.20 3.08 -2.69
C ALA A 42 10.03 4.02 -3.05
N ILE A 43 8.80 3.69 -2.66
CA ILE A 43 7.62 4.54 -2.86
C ILE A 43 7.74 5.84 -2.05
N PHE A 44 8.20 5.72 -0.80
CA PHE A 44 8.33 6.82 0.15
C PHE A 44 9.69 7.54 0.06
N ALA A 45 10.63 7.06 -0.77
CA ALA A 45 11.98 7.64 -0.90
C ALA A 45 12.00 9.11 -1.37
N LYS A 46 10.92 9.57 -2.02
CA LYS A 46 10.75 10.96 -2.46
C LYS A 46 10.11 11.87 -1.39
N GLU A 47 9.61 11.29 -0.30
CA GLU A 47 8.92 12.03 0.75
C GLU A 47 9.91 12.56 1.79
N ARG A 48 9.53 13.67 2.45
CA ARG A 48 10.35 14.28 3.52
C ARG A 48 10.17 13.63 4.89
N PHE A 49 9.60 12.43 4.94
CA PHE A 49 9.35 11.70 6.17
C PHE A 49 9.75 10.23 6.00
N THR A 50 10.14 9.61 7.11
CA THR A 50 10.45 8.20 7.18
C THR A 50 9.30 7.47 7.87
N LEU A 51 8.82 6.40 7.25
CA LEU A 51 7.91 5.47 7.92
C LEU A 51 8.66 4.71 8.99
N LYS A 52 7.96 4.38 10.08
CA LYS A 52 8.47 3.41 11.07
C LYS A 52 8.35 1.99 10.52
N ASP A 53 9.20 1.08 10.99
CA ASP A 53 9.14 -0.34 10.61
C ASP A 53 7.74 -0.95 10.85
N ASP A 54 7.05 -0.54 11.91
CA ASP A 54 5.67 -0.99 12.18
C ASP A 54 4.68 -0.51 11.10
N GLU A 55 4.83 0.73 10.62
CA GLU A 55 3.98 1.29 9.56
C GLU A 55 4.27 0.60 8.22
N ILE A 56 5.53 0.29 7.93
CA ILE A 56 5.93 -0.44 6.73
C ILE A 56 5.30 -1.84 6.74
N LYS A 57 5.39 -2.56 7.86
CA LYS A 57 4.79 -3.88 8.02
C LYS A 57 3.28 -3.85 7.89
N ASP A 58 2.62 -2.84 8.45
CA ASP A 58 1.17 -2.68 8.34
C ASP A 58 0.73 -2.49 6.88
N ILE A 59 1.45 -1.65 6.12
CA ILE A 59 1.19 -1.46 4.68
C ILE A 59 1.36 -2.78 3.91
N ILE A 60 2.46 -3.50 4.11
CA ILE A 60 2.72 -4.79 3.43
C ILE A 60 1.64 -5.81 3.79
N GLN A 61 1.22 -5.85 5.05
CA GLN A 61 0.17 -6.76 5.51
C GLN A 61 -1.17 -6.44 4.83
N LYS A 62 -1.56 -5.15 4.78
CA LYS A 62 -2.78 -4.72 4.08
C LYS A 62 -2.74 -5.12 2.60
N VAL A 63 -1.61 -4.89 1.92
CA VAL A 63 -1.44 -5.29 0.50
C VAL A 63 -1.58 -6.81 0.35
N ALA A 64 -0.92 -7.60 1.20
CA ALA A 64 -0.98 -9.06 1.16
C ALA A 64 -2.38 -9.62 1.48
N ASP A 65 -3.13 -8.97 2.36
CA ASP A 65 -4.50 -9.37 2.69
C ASP A 65 -5.45 -9.11 1.52
N HIS A 66 -5.29 -7.99 0.81
CA HIS A 66 -6.05 -7.67 -0.40
C HIS A 66 -5.59 -8.42 -1.66
N GLU A 67 -4.37 -8.99 -1.68
CA GLU A 67 -3.94 -9.91 -2.74
C GLU A 67 -4.75 -11.20 -2.74
N LYS A 68 -4.90 -11.80 -1.55
CA LYS A 68 -5.46 -13.14 -1.40
C LYS A 68 -6.96 -13.20 -1.70
N THR A 69 -7.68 -12.09 -1.60
CA THR A 69 -9.13 -12.02 -1.93
C THR A 69 -9.40 -12.26 -3.42
N THR A 70 -8.41 -12.09 -4.29
CA THR A 70 -8.54 -12.32 -5.75
C THR A 70 -8.41 -13.79 -6.16
N LYS A 71 -8.02 -14.68 -5.24
CA LYS A 71 -7.73 -16.09 -5.53
C LYS A 71 -8.85 -17.07 -5.15
N LYS A 72 -10.03 -16.59 -4.74
CA LYS A 72 -11.14 -17.46 -4.32
C LYS A 72 -12.35 -17.36 -5.23
#